data_AF-A0A2L0I5W7-F1
#
_entry.id   AF-A0A2L0I5W7-F1
#
_cell.length_a   1.000
_cell.length_b   1.000
_cell.length_c   1.000
_cell.angle_alpha   90.00
_cell.angle_beta   90.00
_cell.angle_gamma   90.00
#
_symmetry.space_group_name_H-M   'P 1'
#
loop_
_entity.id
_entity.type
_entity.pdbx_description
1 polymer ?
#
loop_
_entity_poly.entity_id
_entity_poly.type
_entity_poly.pdbx_seq_one_letter_code
_entity_poly.pdbx_strand_id
1 'polypeptide(L)'
;MFVRTMLAVSLGCIFAGTVFAASTAEQPLNPQVVTDVAVQDPIDPLATEASAAQAETRISAQEQQDLKKASEALDVLQNTEDQTADIGAASTKTKAPTNSAAAKASWTLDGLNNASWYEDIGKGQFPVYARAHVMLNNAHASPGAIDGTSGKNTLKAIASFQQMNGIKPTGTLTQETWDALLAKQGSKPAFVEYTITEEDLKGPYAESIPSDYALQAKMKGLYYTRVTEMLGEKFHMDEDFLKKLNPKATFKKAGEKLIVANIRNEVPEDIHLIVAHKGAKQLYLFNSRNQMIASFPATIGSSSTPSPTGTYKVTGVAKNPWYSYSPSNFVQGNNKKPLSLPPGPNGPVGNIWIGLSKKSFGIHGTPNPSAISKTASHGCIRLTNWDANDLGRKVKSGVTVRFLE
;
A
#
# COMPACT_ATOMS: atom_id res chain seq x y z
N MET A 1 -42.49 -54.67 -25.66
CA MET A 1 -41.18 -55.33 -25.78
C MET A 1 -40.55 -54.88 -27.11
N PHE A 2 -39.30 -54.37 -27.08
CA PHE A 2 -38.45 -53.92 -28.22
C PHE A 2 -38.97 -52.67 -28.98
N VAL A 3 -38.46 -51.43 -28.86
CA VAL A 3 -37.11 -50.78 -28.88
C VAL A 3 -36.45 -50.73 -30.28
N ARG A 4 -36.04 -49.49 -30.67
CA ARG A 4 -34.98 -49.04 -31.63
C ARG A 4 -35.48 -48.68 -33.05
N THR A 5 -35.11 -47.57 -33.72
CA THR A 5 -34.12 -46.48 -33.52
C THR A 5 -34.52 -45.33 -34.45
N MET A 6 -34.44 -44.07 -34.02
CA MET A 6 -34.43 -42.90 -34.90
C MET A 6 -33.18 -42.06 -34.60
N LEU A 7 -32.55 -41.63 -35.69
CA LEU A 7 -31.22 -41.06 -35.82
C LEU A 7 -31.10 -39.71 -35.09
N ALA A 8 -30.10 -39.57 -34.21
CA ALA A 8 -29.75 -38.29 -33.59
C ALA A 8 -28.66 -37.60 -34.44
N VAL A 9 -28.97 -36.40 -34.93
CA VAL A 9 -28.02 -35.48 -35.56
C VAL A 9 -27.30 -34.72 -34.44
N SER A 10 -26.00 -34.97 -34.27
CA SER A 10 -25.13 -34.24 -33.35
C SER A 10 -24.76 -32.88 -33.95
N LEU A 11 -25.34 -31.80 -33.41
CA LEU A 11 -24.84 -30.45 -33.63
C LEU A 11 -23.90 -30.08 -32.48
N GLY A 12 -22.60 -30.21 -32.72
CA GLY A 12 -21.56 -29.77 -31.80
C GLY A 12 -21.46 -28.25 -31.81
N CYS A 13 -22.03 -27.58 -30.80
CA CYS A 13 -21.74 -26.18 -30.52
C CYS A 13 -20.38 -26.08 -29.81
N ILE A 14 -19.36 -25.69 -30.57
CA ILE A 14 -18.05 -25.25 -30.05
C ILE A 14 -18.28 -23.90 -29.37
N PHE A 15 -18.36 -23.90 -28.03
CA PHE A 15 -18.21 -22.68 -27.25
C PHE A 15 -16.73 -22.27 -27.28
N ALA A 16 -16.38 -21.38 -28.20
CA ALA A 16 -15.14 -20.63 -28.15
C ALA A 16 -15.24 -19.63 -26.98
N GLY A 17 -14.76 -20.04 -25.80
CA GLY A 17 -14.53 -19.14 -24.68
C GLY A 17 -13.33 -18.24 -24.99
N THR A 18 -13.59 -17.03 -25.49
CA THR A 18 -12.61 -15.96 -25.50
C THR A 18 -12.42 -15.45 -24.08
N VAL A 19 -11.44 -16.01 -23.38
CA VAL A 19 -10.92 -15.46 -22.13
C VAL A 19 -10.18 -14.17 -22.48
N PHE A 20 -10.81 -13.01 -22.29
CA PHE A 20 -10.08 -11.75 -22.16
C PHE A 20 -9.37 -11.77 -20.81
N ALA A 21 -8.15 -12.32 -20.80
CA ALA A 21 -7.20 -12.08 -19.72
C ALA A 21 -6.74 -10.63 -19.85
N ALA A 22 -7.29 -9.73 -19.02
CA ALA A 22 -6.65 -8.45 -18.75
C ALA A 22 -5.32 -8.77 -18.04
N SER A 23 -4.23 -8.77 -18.80
CA SER A 23 -2.87 -8.89 -18.27
C SER A 23 -2.55 -7.63 -17.47
N THR A 24 -2.90 -7.63 -16.18
CA THR A 24 -2.38 -6.68 -15.18
C THR A 24 -0.98 -7.06 -14.70
N ALA A 25 -0.34 -8.05 -15.32
CA ALA A 25 1.07 -8.32 -15.11
C ALA A 25 1.89 -7.22 -15.79
N GLU A 26 2.51 -6.39 -14.95
CA GLU A 26 3.72 -5.64 -15.32
C GLU A 26 4.65 -6.62 -16.05
N GLN A 27 5.03 -6.33 -17.30
CA GLN A 27 6.12 -7.05 -17.93
C GLN A 27 7.28 -7.01 -16.93
N PRO A 28 7.89 -8.15 -16.55
CA PRO A 28 9.08 -8.12 -15.73
C PRO A 28 10.09 -7.27 -16.48
N LEU A 29 10.33 -6.04 -15.99
CA LEU A 29 11.39 -5.20 -16.47
C LEU A 29 12.65 -6.03 -16.26
N ASN A 30 13.27 -6.46 -17.35
CA ASN A 30 14.52 -7.19 -17.34
C ASN A 30 15.61 -6.16 -17.72
N PRO A 31 15.99 -5.24 -16.81
CA PRO A 31 16.85 -4.13 -17.15
C PRO A 31 18.25 -4.66 -17.48
N GLN A 32 18.74 -4.30 -18.66
CA GLN A 32 20.18 -4.32 -18.90
C GLN A 32 20.78 -3.08 -18.23
N VAL A 33 21.71 -3.29 -17.30
CA VAL A 33 22.44 -2.21 -16.64
C VAL A 33 23.32 -1.53 -17.69
N VAL A 34 23.10 -0.25 -17.95
CA VAL A 34 24.04 0.58 -18.73
C VAL A 34 24.97 1.25 -17.71
N THR A 35 26.20 0.77 -17.61
CA THR A 35 27.24 1.38 -16.79
C THR A 35 27.89 2.56 -17.53
N ASP A 36 28.19 3.62 -16.79
CA ASP A 36 29.04 4.76 -17.13
C ASP A 36 28.55 5.82 -18.13
N VAL A 37 27.41 6.47 -17.86
CA VAL A 37 27.14 7.81 -18.38
C VAL A 37 26.65 8.73 -17.26
N ALA A 38 27.27 9.89 -17.12
CA ALA A 38 26.87 10.92 -16.15
C ALA A 38 25.37 11.26 -16.30
N VAL A 39 24.65 11.20 -15.18
CA VAL A 39 23.20 11.44 -15.10
C VAL A 39 22.90 12.92 -15.35
N GLN A 40 22.55 13.25 -16.59
CA GLN A 40 21.87 14.50 -16.90
C GLN A 40 20.38 14.28 -16.62
N ASP A 41 19.95 14.65 -15.40
CA ASP A 41 18.54 14.55 -14.99
C ASP A 41 17.67 15.45 -15.86
N PRO A 42 16.72 14.89 -16.62
CA PRO A 42 15.69 15.67 -17.25
C PRO A 42 14.61 15.96 -16.20
N ILE A 43 14.53 17.24 -15.79
CA ILE A 43 13.41 17.90 -15.10
C ILE A 43 12.84 17.09 -13.91
N ASP A 44 13.51 17.15 -12.75
CA ASP A 44 12.87 16.83 -11.47
C ASP A 44 11.86 17.96 -11.16
N PRO A 45 10.56 17.66 -10.91
CA PRO A 45 9.55 18.68 -10.62
C PRO A 45 9.88 19.51 -9.36
N LEU A 46 10.84 19.08 -8.55
CA LEU A 46 11.38 19.78 -7.39
C LEU A 46 12.82 20.26 -7.57
N ALA A 47 13.44 20.06 -8.74
CA ALA A 47 14.78 20.58 -9.02
C ALA A 47 14.72 22.09 -9.22
N THR A 48 15.08 22.82 -8.17
CA THR A 48 15.62 24.17 -8.31
C THR A 48 17.14 24.06 -8.44
N GLU A 49 17.75 24.89 -9.30
CA GLU A 49 19.20 24.88 -9.59
C GLU A 49 20.09 25.25 -8.38
N ALA A 50 19.54 25.36 -7.17
CA ALA A 50 20.22 25.81 -5.97
C ALA A 50 20.24 24.75 -4.85
N SER A 51 20.88 23.60 -5.08
CA SER A 51 21.46 22.80 -3.96
C SER A 51 22.54 21.80 -4.39
N ALA A 52 23.23 22.06 -5.50
CA ALA A 52 24.34 21.22 -5.95
C ALA A 52 25.59 21.43 -5.06
N ALA A 53 25.61 20.74 -3.92
CA ALA A 53 26.84 20.29 -3.29
C ALA A 53 26.60 18.88 -2.77
N GLN A 54 27.47 17.94 -3.17
CA GLN A 54 27.67 16.66 -2.49
C GLN A 54 28.11 16.95 -1.04
N ALA A 55 27.15 17.23 -0.18
CA ALA A 55 27.35 17.16 1.25
C ALA A 55 26.51 15.97 1.72
N GLU A 56 27.16 14.94 2.26
CA GLU A 56 26.50 14.16 3.30
C GLU A 56 25.85 15.17 4.24
N THR A 57 24.52 15.19 4.28
CA THR A 57 23.81 16.26 4.95
C THR A 57 24.21 16.18 6.42
N ARG A 58 24.96 17.17 6.92
CA ARG A 58 25.43 17.18 8.30
C ARG A 58 24.20 17.22 9.20
N ILE A 59 23.84 16.07 9.74
CA ILE A 59 22.81 15.94 10.77
C ILE A 59 23.38 16.44 12.09
N SER A 60 22.58 17.20 12.83
CA SER A 60 22.90 17.70 14.15
C SER A 60 23.11 16.56 15.16
N ALA A 61 23.78 16.85 16.27
CA ALA A 61 23.96 15.88 17.36
C ALA A 61 22.61 15.38 17.92
N GLN A 62 21.60 16.25 17.97
CA GLN A 62 20.25 15.87 18.38
C GLN A 62 19.62 14.89 17.39
N GLU A 63 19.70 15.17 16.08
CA GLU A 63 19.19 14.25 15.06
C GLU A 63 19.91 12.90 15.08
N GLN A 64 21.23 12.87 15.35
CA GLN A 64 21.96 11.61 15.55
C GLN A 64 21.44 10.83 16.75
N GLN A 65 21.15 11.51 17.86
CA GLN A 65 20.58 10.88 19.05
C GLN A 65 19.17 10.34 18.81
N ASP A 66 18.33 11.11 18.12
CA ASP A 66 16.96 10.72 17.79
C ASP A 66 16.98 9.51 16.83
N LEU A 67 17.84 9.53 15.83
CA LEU A 67 18.08 8.39 14.94
C LEU A 67 18.51 7.13 15.70
N LYS A 68 19.43 7.25 16.65
CA LYS A 68 19.88 6.12 17.48
C LYS A 68 18.71 5.53 18.28
N LYS A 69 17.91 6.38 18.94
CA LYS A 69 16.74 5.93 19.70
C LYS A 69 15.67 5.30 18.82
N ALA A 70 15.44 5.85 17.62
CA ALA A 70 14.51 5.28 16.64
C ALA A 70 15.01 3.91 16.14
N SER A 71 16.30 3.79 15.81
CA SER A 71 16.91 2.50 15.46
C SER A 71 16.79 1.48 16.59
N GLU A 72 17.07 1.85 17.85
CA GLU A 72 16.91 0.95 19.00
C GLU A 72 15.46 0.47 19.15
N ALA A 73 14.47 1.36 18.97
CA ALA A 73 13.06 0.99 18.99
C ALA A 73 12.68 0.01 17.87
N LEU A 74 13.29 0.17 16.69
CA LEU A 74 13.08 -0.72 15.54
C LEU A 74 13.84 -2.03 15.66
N ASP A 75 15.01 -2.06 16.29
CA ASP A 75 15.73 -3.29 16.60
C ASP A 75 14.93 -4.13 17.61
N VAL A 76 14.33 -3.49 18.63
CA VAL A 76 13.41 -4.18 19.55
C VAL A 76 12.22 -4.75 18.79
N LEU A 77 11.59 -3.96 17.90
CA LEU A 77 10.49 -4.41 17.05
C LEU A 77 10.91 -5.62 16.20
N GLN A 78 12.03 -5.54 15.47
CA GLN A 78 12.50 -6.60 14.59
C GLN A 78 12.87 -7.89 15.35
N ASN A 79 13.49 -7.76 16.53
CA ASN A 79 13.93 -8.92 17.32
C ASN A 79 12.78 -9.60 18.08
N THR A 80 11.65 -8.91 18.28
CA THR A 80 10.49 -9.44 19.02
C THR A 80 9.30 -9.76 18.13
N GLU A 81 9.25 -9.20 16.92
CA GLU A 81 8.33 -9.62 15.87
C GLU A 81 8.62 -11.08 15.53
N ASP A 82 7.59 -11.92 15.62
CA ASP A 82 7.73 -13.30 15.20
C ASP A 82 7.70 -13.36 13.66
N GLN A 83 8.89 -13.20 13.06
CA GLN A 83 9.07 -13.27 11.60
C GLN A 83 8.82 -14.68 11.04
N THR A 84 8.81 -15.67 11.93
CA THR A 84 8.51 -17.07 11.65
C THR A 84 7.13 -17.46 12.10
N ALA A 85 6.34 -16.53 12.66
CA ALA A 85 4.97 -16.79 13.05
C ALA A 85 4.34 -17.35 11.80
N ASP A 86 4.05 -18.65 11.87
CA ASP A 86 3.10 -19.23 10.97
C ASP A 86 1.90 -18.31 11.13
N ILE A 87 1.58 -17.59 10.06
CA ILE A 87 0.36 -16.80 9.99
C ILE A 87 -0.73 -17.67 10.67
N GLY A 88 -1.28 -17.30 11.81
CA GLY A 88 -2.15 -18.19 12.61
C GLY A 88 -1.73 -19.67 12.80
N ALA A 89 -0.51 -19.98 13.26
CA ALA A 89 -0.27 -21.27 13.89
C ALA A 89 -1.09 -21.35 15.18
N ALA A 90 -1.99 -22.33 15.22
CA ALA A 90 -2.69 -22.69 16.45
C ALA A 90 -1.69 -23.16 17.50
N SER A 91 -1.89 -22.74 18.74
CA SER A 91 -1.21 -23.32 19.89
C SER A 91 -1.37 -24.85 19.88
N THR A 92 -0.29 -25.60 20.14
CA THR A 92 -0.30 -27.07 20.24
C THR A 92 -1.07 -27.60 21.47
N LYS A 93 -1.82 -26.74 22.17
CA LYS A 93 -2.78 -27.12 23.22
C LYS A 93 -4.20 -26.97 22.70
N THR A 94 -4.66 -27.97 21.97
CA THR A 94 -5.99 -28.04 21.40
C THR A 94 -7.06 -28.02 22.49
N LYS A 95 -7.82 -26.93 22.57
CA LYS A 95 -9.20 -26.95 23.04
C LYS A 95 -10.04 -26.30 21.94
N ALA A 96 -11.02 -27.04 21.41
CA ALA A 96 -11.95 -26.51 20.42
C ALA A 96 -12.58 -25.20 20.94
N PRO A 97 -12.74 -24.16 20.12
CA PRO A 97 -13.28 -22.88 20.58
C PRO A 97 -14.71 -23.09 21.07
N THR A 98 -14.88 -23.16 22.38
CA THR A 98 -16.18 -23.12 23.04
C THR A 98 -16.58 -21.66 23.19
N ASN A 99 -17.30 -21.10 22.21
CA ASN A 99 -18.45 -20.22 22.43
C ASN A 99 -18.92 -19.49 21.16
N SER A 100 -20.20 -19.11 21.17
CA SER A 100 -21.04 -18.48 20.15
C SER A 100 -20.51 -17.22 19.42
N ALA A 101 -19.29 -16.76 19.69
CA ALA A 101 -18.69 -15.59 19.04
C ALA A 101 -18.41 -15.81 17.54
N ALA A 102 -18.04 -17.02 17.14
CA ALA A 102 -17.83 -17.38 15.74
C ALA A 102 -19.12 -17.27 14.89
N ALA A 103 -20.31 -17.38 15.51
CA ALA A 103 -21.60 -17.30 14.82
C ALA A 103 -21.99 -15.87 14.39
N LYS A 104 -21.28 -14.83 14.88
CA LYS A 104 -21.52 -13.42 14.49
C LYS A 104 -20.58 -12.90 13.40
N ALA A 105 -19.54 -13.65 13.02
CA ALA A 105 -18.61 -13.24 11.99
C ALA A 105 -19.16 -13.61 10.60
N SER A 106 -19.86 -12.68 9.95
CA SER A 106 -20.31 -12.80 8.56
C SER A 106 -19.82 -11.63 7.72
N TRP A 107 -19.84 -11.77 6.40
CA TRP A 107 -19.45 -10.72 5.44
C TRP A 107 -20.57 -9.69 5.19
N THR A 108 -21.49 -9.53 6.15
CA THR A 108 -22.48 -8.44 6.14
C THR A 108 -21.93 -7.23 6.88
N LEU A 109 -22.56 -6.06 6.70
CA LEU A 109 -22.18 -4.83 7.41
C LEU A 109 -22.18 -5.04 8.94
N ASP A 110 -23.23 -5.67 9.47
CA ASP A 110 -23.34 -5.98 10.90
C ASP A 110 -22.33 -7.05 11.32
N GLY A 111 -22.12 -8.08 10.49
CA GLY A 111 -21.16 -9.15 10.79
C GLY A 111 -19.72 -8.64 10.87
N LEU A 112 -19.33 -7.74 9.97
CA LEU A 112 -18.02 -7.10 9.98
C LEU A 112 -17.84 -6.20 11.20
N ASN A 113 -18.85 -5.41 11.55
CA ASN A 113 -18.77 -4.49 12.69
C ASN A 113 -18.91 -5.19 14.06
N ASN A 114 -19.43 -6.42 14.11
CA ASN A 114 -19.54 -7.22 15.33
C ASN A 114 -18.51 -8.35 15.42
N ALA A 115 -17.70 -8.59 14.37
CA ALA A 115 -16.62 -9.56 14.40
C ALA A 115 -15.68 -9.28 15.57
N SER A 116 -15.38 -10.28 16.38
CA SER A 116 -14.59 -10.16 17.60
C SER A 116 -13.39 -11.09 17.56
N TRP A 117 -12.34 -10.75 18.31
CA TRP A 117 -11.20 -11.64 18.50
C TRP A 117 -11.61 -12.96 19.16
N TYR A 118 -10.92 -14.04 18.80
CA TYR A 118 -10.99 -15.35 19.44
C TYR A 118 -9.62 -16.03 19.32
N GLU A 119 -9.34 -17.01 20.18
CA GLU A 119 -8.07 -17.76 20.14
C GLU A 119 -7.92 -18.53 18.82
N ASP A 120 -6.69 -18.65 18.33
CA ASP A 120 -6.33 -19.46 17.16
C ASP A 120 -7.12 -19.15 15.87
N ILE A 121 -7.27 -17.86 15.52
CA ILE A 121 -7.99 -17.39 14.31
C ILE A 121 -7.53 -18.08 13.01
N GLY A 122 -6.25 -18.44 12.91
CA GLY A 122 -5.67 -19.14 11.76
C GLY A 122 -5.29 -18.24 10.57
N LYS A 123 -4.68 -18.86 9.54
CA LYS A 123 -4.43 -18.24 8.22
C LYS A 123 -5.73 -18.08 7.46
N GLY A 124 -5.91 -16.94 6.81
CA GLY A 124 -6.94 -16.81 5.79
C GLY A 124 -7.50 -15.41 5.69
N GLN A 125 -8.68 -15.33 5.09
CA GLN A 125 -9.46 -14.10 4.94
C GLN A 125 -10.70 -14.21 5.83
N PHE A 126 -10.80 -13.38 6.87
CA PHE A 126 -11.88 -13.45 7.86
C PHE A 126 -12.40 -12.06 8.25
N PRO A 127 -13.69 -11.93 8.64
CA PRO A 127 -14.25 -10.66 9.10
C PRO A 127 -13.48 -10.01 10.25
N VAL A 128 -12.91 -10.80 11.16
CA VAL A 128 -12.08 -10.31 12.28
C VAL A 128 -10.82 -9.59 11.79
N TYR A 129 -10.13 -10.12 10.77
CA TYR A 129 -8.98 -9.44 10.17
C TYR A 129 -9.41 -8.22 9.37
N ALA A 130 -10.53 -8.28 8.64
CA ALA A 130 -11.07 -7.11 7.94
C ALA A 130 -11.36 -5.96 8.91
N ARG A 131 -12.00 -6.24 10.05
CA ARG A 131 -12.25 -5.26 11.11
C ARG A 131 -10.94 -4.76 11.73
N ALA A 132 -10.01 -5.66 12.04
CA ALA A 132 -8.69 -5.29 12.54
C ALA A 132 -7.94 -4.36 11.59
N HIS A 133 -7.95 -4.64 10.28
CA HIS A 133 -7.29 -3.82 9.26
C HIS A 133 -7.81 -2.39 9.27
N VAL A 134 -9.13 -2.19 9.36
CA VAL A 134 -9.68 -0.83 9.45
C VAL A 134 -9.24 -0.13 10.74
N MET A 135 -9.30 -0.83 11.89
CA MET A 135 -8.88 -0.23 13.16
C MET A 135 -7.37 0.11 13.17
N LEU A 136 -6.53 -0.75 12.61
CA LEU A 136 -5.09 -0.55 12.43
C LEU A 136 -4.81 0.64 11.50
N ASN A 137 -5.48 0.65 10.34
CA ASN A 137 -5.47 1.77 9.41
C ASN A 137 -5.84 3.06 10.16
N ASN A 138 -6.89 3.04 10.98
CA ASN A 138 -7.35 4.22 11.70
C ASN A 138 -6.43 4.66 12.84
N ALA A 139 -5.65 3.73 13.38
CA ALA A 139 -4.62 3.99 14.37
C ALA A 139 -3.24 4.33 13.77
N HIS A 140 -3.18 4.59 12.45
CA HIS A 140 -1.96 4.93 11.70
C HIS A 140 -0.89 3.83 11.64
N ALA A 141 -1.25 2.59 11.97
CA ALA A 141 -0.47 1.40 11.67
C ALA A 141 -1.04 0.75 10.40
N SER A 142 -0.66 1.25 9.22
CA SER A 142 -1.30 0.87 7.96
C SER A 142 -1.08 -0.62 7.64
N PRO A 143 -2.13 -1.39 7.33
CA PRO A 143 -1.99 -2.73 6.74
C PRO A 143 -1.71 -2.68 5.23
N GLY A 144 -1.62 -1.49 4.63
CA GLY A 144 -1.70 -1.31 3.19
C GLY A 144 -3.14 -1.48 2.72
N ALA A 145 -3.37 -2.26 1.67
CA ALA A 145 -4.72 -2.50 1.17
C ALA A 145 -5.55 -3.34 2.17
N ILE A 146 -6.73 -2.85 2.52
CA ILE A 146 -7.67 -3.59 3.37
C ILE A 146 -8.25 -4.72 2.52
N ASP A 147 -7.79 -5.95 2.78
CA ASP A 147 -8.23 -7.17 2.12
C ASP A 147 -8.81 -8.23 3.08
N GLY A 148 -8.77 -7.97 4.39
CA GLY A 148 -9.23 -8.88 5.44
C GLY A 148 -8.44 -10.19 5.55
N THR A 149 -7.24 -10.26 4.97
CA THR A 149 -6.36 -11.42 5.03
C THR A 149 -5.36 -11.31 6.17
N SER A 150 -4.86 -12.43 6.67
CA SER A 150 -3.77 -12.48 7.64
C SER A 150 -2.38 -12.40 6.96
N GLY A 151 -2.18 -11.50 6.00
CA GLY A 151 -0.92 -11.42 5.23
C GLY A 151 0.28 -10.87 6.02
N LYS A 152 1.47 -10.87 5.40
CA LYS A 152 2.68 -10.27 6.01
C LYS A 152 2.49 -8.80 6.40
N ASN A 153 1.77 -8.02 5.60
CA ASN A 153 1.50 -6.61 5.94
C ASN A 153 0.58 -6.48 7.16
N THR A 154 -0.37 -7.41 7.33
CA THR A 154 -1.22 -7.49 8.53
C THR A 154 -0.37 -7.70 9.78
N LEU A 155 0.56 -8.66 9.75
CA LEU A 155 1.43 -8.94 10.90
C LEU A 155 2.29 -7.72 11.26
N LYS A 156 2.91 -7.08 10.26
CA LYS A 156 3.72 -5.86 10.47
C LYS A 156 2.91 -4.69 11.02
N ALA A 157 1.68 -4.51 10.53
CA ALA A 157 0.77 -3.48 11.04
C ALA A 157 0.39 -3.75 12.50
N ILE A 158 0.10 -5.01 12.85
CA ILE A 158 -0.15 -5.41 14.23
C ILE A 158 1.07 -5.14 15.11
N ALA A 159 2.27 -5.56 14.69
CA ALA A 159 3.51 -5.35 15.44
C ALA A 159 3.79 -3.85 15.66
N SER A 160 3.60 -3.04 14.61
CA SER A 160 3.77 -1.58 14.70
C SER A 160 2.75 -0.94 15.64
N PHE A 161 1.48 -1.34 15.56
CA PHE A 161 0.45 -0.88 16.49
C PHE A 161 0.77 -1.26 17.94
N GLN A 162 1.22 -2.49 18.17
CA GLN A 162 1.63 -2.94 19.50
C GLN A 162 2.76 -2.07 20.04
N GLN A 163 3.82 -1.84 19.24
CA GLN A 163 4.94 -0.96 19.58
C GLN A 163 4.47 0.46 19.91
N MET A 164 3.58 1.04 19.09
CA MET A 164 3.03 2.38 19.29
C MET A 164 2.20 2.51 20.58
N ASN A 165 1.67 1.41 21.10
CA ASN A 165 0.79 1.38 22.27
C ASN A 165 1.43 0.70 23.50
N GLY A 166 2.75 0.45 23.47
CA GLY A 166 3.47 -0.15 24.60
C GLY A 166 3.16 -1.62 24.85
N ILE A 167 2.57 -2.31 23.87
CA ILE A 167 2.34 -3.75 23.88
C ILE A 167 3.55 -4.43 23.25
N LYS A 168 3.93 -5.61 23.74
CA LYS A 168 5.03 -6.38 23.12
C LYS A 168 4.70 -6.64 21.63
N PRO A 169 5.57 -6.25 20.67
CA PRO A 169 5.20 -6.23 19.27
C PRO A 169 5.42 -7.59 18.60
N THR A 170 4.56 -8.55 18.93
CA THR A 170 4.62 -9.92 18.43
C THR A 170 4.16 -10.07 16.99
N GLY A 171 3.42 -9.10 16.44
CA GLY A 171 2.76 -9.20 15.13
C GLY A 171 1.53 -10.12 15.12
N THR A 172 1.24 -10.79 16.23
CA THR A 172 0.06 -11.63 16.40
C THR A 172 -1.11 -10.79 16.92
N LEU A 173 -2.29 -10.96 16.33
CA LEU A 173 -3.51 -10.34 16.85
C LEU A 173 -3.88 -11.05 18.15
N THR A 174 -3.49 -10.48 19.30
CA THR A 174 -3.84 -10.97 20.64
C THR A 174 -5.11 -10.30 21.15
N GLN A 175 -5.68 -10.83 22.24
CA GLN A 175 -6.79 -10.16 22.92
C GLN A 175 -6.41 -8.75 23.41
N GLU A 176 -5.21 -8.59 23.99
CA GLU A 176 -4.69 -7.30 24.44
C GLU A 176 -4.59 -6.30 23.27
N THR A 177 -4.06 -6.73 22.12
CA THR A 177 -4.02 -5.93 20.90
C THR A 177 -5.42 -5.53 20.45
N TRP A 178 -6.36 -6.47 20.47
CA TRP A 178 -7.75 -6.24 20.05
C TRP A 178 -8.46 -5.22 20.93
N ASP A 179 -8.32 -5.35 22.25
CA ASP A 179 -8.93 -4.43 23.22
C ASP A 179 -8.36 -3.02 23.07
N ALA A 180 -7.04 -2.89 22.83
CA ALA A 180 -6.41 -1.62 22.52
C ALA A 180 -6.92 -1.00 21.19
N LEU A 181 -7.13 -1.82 20.16
CA LEU A 181 -7.72 -1.36 18.89
C LEU A 181 -9.15 -0.84 19.09
N LEU A 182 -9.98 -1.57 19.84
CA LEU A 182 -11.34 -1.14 20.19
C LEU A 182 -11.34 0.17 20.98
N ALA A 183 -10.44 0.30 21.95
CA ALA A 183 -10.32 1.53 22.75
C ALA A 183 -9.96 2.75 21.89
N LYS A 184 -9.09 2.58 20.88
CA LYS A 184 -8.73 3.65 19.93
C LYS A 184 -9.83 3.97 18.93
N GLN A 185 -10.51 2.94 18.41
CA GLN A 185 -11.62 3.10 17.47
C GLN A 185 -12.84 3.77 18.13
N GLY A 186 -13.06 3.50 19.41
CA GLY A 186 -14.22 3.97 20.16
C GLY A 186 -15.53 3.42 19.60
N SER A 187 -16.57 4.25 19.51
CA SER A 187 -17.88 3.86 18.99
C SER A 187 -18.00 3.89 17.46
N LYS A 188 -16.95 4.31 16.75
CA LYS A 188 -16.99 4.43 15.28
C LYS A 188 -17.04 3.02 14.66
N PRO A 189 -17.99 2.73 13.74
CA PRO A 189 -18.00 1.45 13.03
C PRO A 189 -16.76 1.34 12.14
N ALA A 190 -16.26 0.12 11.94
CA ALA A 190 -15.13 -0.16 11.05
C ALA A 190 -15.58 -0.19 9.58
N PHE A 191 -16.81 -0.62 9.30
CA PHE A 191 -17.39 -0.61 7.96
C PHE A 191 -18.67 0.20 7.97
N VAL A 192 -18.94 0.87 6.86
CA VAL A 192 -20.12 1.72 6.66
C VAL A 192 -20.77 1.42 5.32
N GLU A 193 -22.03 1.82 5.20
CA GLU A 193 -22.71 1.86 3.92
C GLU A 193 -22.34 3.17 3.18
N TYR A 194 -21.89 3.05 1.95
CA TYR A 194 -21.59 4.15 1.05
C TYR A 194 -22.51 4.10 -0.16
N THR A 195 -23.10 5.25 -0.52
CA THR A 195 -23.93 5.36 -1.72
C THR A 195 -23.07 5.91 -2.87
N ILE A 196 -22.93 5.17 -3.96
CA ILE A 196 -22.24 5.64 -5.16
C ILE A 196 -22.90 6.93 -5.65
N THR A 197 -22.11 7.96 -5.92
CA THR A 197 -22.57 9.26 -6.39
C THR A 197 -22.39 9.39 -7.91
N GLU A 198 -23.08 10.36 -8.51
CA GLU A 198 -22.85 10.72 -9.91
C GLU A 198 -21.40 11.18 -10.16
N GLU A 199 -20.79 11.87 -9.18
CA GLU A 199 -19.40 12.32 -9.30
C GLU A 199 -18.41 11.14 -9.31
N ASP A 200 -18.67 10.09 -8.51
CA ASP A 200 -17.88 8.86 -8.56
C ASP A 200 -17.93 8.23 -9.96
N LEU A 201 -19.06 8.32 -10.68
CA LEU A 201 -19.18 7.76 -12.03
C LEU A 201 -18.61 8.66 -13.12
N LYS A 202 -18.59 9.97 -12.90
CA LYS A 202 -18.18 10.97 -13.88
C LYS A 202 -16.66 10.99 -14.12
N GLY A 203 -15.86 10.67 -13.09
CA GLY A 203 -14.40 10.55 -13.21
C GLY A 203 -13.65 11.86 -12.92
N PRO A 204 -12.44 12.04 -13.48
CA PRO A 204 -11.97 11.52 -14.77
C PRO A 204 -11.55 10.04 -14.76
N TYR A 205 -11.83 9.35 -15.86
CA TYR A 205 -11.42 7.97 -16.11
C TYR A 205 -10.67 7.85 -17.45
N ALA A 206 -9.71 6.93 -17.51
CA ALA A 206 -9.08 6.50 -18.74
C ALA A 206 -9.70 5.16 -19.18
N GLU A 207 -9.97 4.98 -20.47
CA GLU A 207 -10.49 3.70 -20.99
C GLU A 207 -9.50 2.54 -20.75
N SER A 208 -8.22 2.82 -20.94
CA SER A 208 -7.11 1.92 -20.60
C SER A 208 -5.83 2.75 -20.46
N ILE A 209 -4.81 2.15 -19.83
CA ILE A 209 -3.47 2.72 -19.77
C ILE A 209 -2.52 1.76 -20.50
N PRO A 210 -1.90 2.19 -21.63
CA PRO A 210 -0.96 1.35 -22.35
C PRO A 210 0.32 1.15 -21.53
N SER A 211 0.99 0.01 -21.70
CA SER A 211 2.27 -0.23 -21.02
C SER A 211 3.42 0.63 -21.55
N ASP A 212 3.34 1.13 -22.80
CA ASP A 212 4.37 1.94 -23.44
C ASP A 212 4.34 3.40 -22.95
N TYR A 213 5.46 3.89 -22.43
CA TYR A 213 5.59 5.24 -21.89
C TYR A 213 5.42 6.35 -22.94
N ALA A 214 5.79 6.13 -24.21
CA ALA A 214 5.56 7.11 -25.27
C ALA A 214 4.07 7.22 -25.64
N LEU A 215 3.28 6.17 -25.41
CA LEU A 215 1.82 6.24 -25.53
C LEU A 215 1.21 6.93 -24.30
N GLN A 216 1.68 6.59 -23.09
CA GLN A 216 1.26 7.25 -21.86
C GLN A 216 1.52 8.77 -21.89
N ALA A 217 2.67 9.21 -22.41
CA ALA A 217 3.04 10.61 -22.55
C ALA A 217 2.08 11.45 -23.42
N LYS A 218 1.27 10.80 -24.27
CA LYS A 218 0.27 11.46 -25.13
C LYS A 218 -1.13 11.51 -24.50
N MET A 219 -1.32 10.86 -23.34
CA MET A 219 -2.61 10.83 -22.66
C MET A 219 -2.92 12.18 -22.00
N LYS A 220 -4.19 12.43 -21.68
CA LYS A 220 -4.59 13.63 -20.91
C LYS A 220 -4.26 13.53 -19.42
N GLY A 221 -4.06 12.30 -18.92
CA GLY A 221 -3.79 11.96 -17.53
C GLY A 221 -3.81 10.45 -17.36
N LEU A 222 -3.01 9.95 -16.42
CA LEU A 222 -2.96 8.54 -16.04
C LEU A 222 -4.01 8.29 -14.95
N TYR A 223 -5.27 8.52 -15.31
CA TYR A 223 -6.44 8.43 -14.43
C TYR A 223 -6.78 6.99 -14.06
N TYR A 224 -7.70 6.80 -13.12
CA TYR A 224 -8.30 5.50 -12.85
C TYR A 224 -8.91 4.91 -14.12
N THR A 225 -8.90 3.60 -14.24
CA THR A 225 -9.52 2.89 -15.38
C THR A 225 -10.91 2.37 -15.06
N ARG A 226 -11.28 2.31 -13.77
CA ARG A 226 -12.54 1.76 -13.29
C ARG A 226 -13.03 2.49 -12.03
N VAL A 227 -14.35 2.52 -11.84
CA VAL A 227 -14.97 3.04 -10.60
C VAL A 227 -14.55 2.22 -9.38
N THR A 228 -14.45 0.89 -9.52
CA THR A 228 -14.00 -0.01 -8.43
C THR A 228 -12.57 0.28 -7.98
N GLU A 229 -11.68 0.59 -8.92
CA GLU A 229 -10.29 0.99 -8.65
C GLU A 229 -10.25 2.32 -7.87
N MET A 230 -10.98 3.33 -8.35
CA MET A 230 -11.12 4.63 -7.67
C MET A 230 -11.69 4.47 -6.25
N LEU A 231 -12.74 3.67 -6.08
CA LEU A 231 -13.35 3.42 -4.78
C LEU A 231 -12.43 2.62 -3.85
N GLY A 232 -11.67 1.66 -4.38
CA GLY A 232 -10.63 0.95 -3.64
C GLY A 232 -9.61 1.93 -3.06
N GLU A 233 -9.10 2.83 -3.88
CA GLU A 233 -8.19 3.91 -3.46
C GLU A 233 -8.84 4.86 -2.43
N LYS A 234 -10.10 5.28 -2.68
CA LYS A 234 -10.85 6.18 -1.80
C LYS A 234 -11.08 5.61 -0.40
N PHE A 235 -11.26 4.29 -0.28
CA PHE A 235 -11.55 3.61 0.99
C PHE A 235 -10.40 2.73 1.48
N HIS A 236 -9.21 2.86 0.90
CA HIS A 236 -8.00 2.08 1.22
C HIS A 236 -8.20 0.56 1.13
N MET A 237 -9.09 0.11 0.24
CA MET A 237 -9.45 -1.29 0.08
C MET A 237 -8.74 -1.91 -1.11
N ASP A 238 -8.42 -3.20 -0.99
CA ASP A 238 -8.12 -4.01 -2.16
C ASP A 238 -9.37 -4.08 -3.07
N GLU A 239 -9.18 -3.91 -4.38
CA GLU A 239 -10.30 -3.81 -5.32
C GLU A 239 -11.07 -5.13 -5.43
N ASP A 240 -10.38 -6.28 -5.41
CA ASP A 240 -11.03 -7.58 -5.46
C ASP A 240 -11.79 -7.87 -4.16
N PHE A 241 -11.24 -7.46 -3.02
CA PHE A 241 -11.96 -7.51 -1.75
C PHE A 241 -13.20 -6.61 -1.76
N LEU A 242 -13.12 -5.38 -2.27
CA LEU A 242 -14.27 -4.47 -2.40
C LEU A 242 -15.38 -5.10 -3.24
N LYS A 243 -15.05 -5.70 -4.39
CA LYS A 243 -16.01 -6.42 -5.25
C LYS A 243 -16.60 -7.63 -4.54
N LYS A 244 -15.76 -8.45 -3.88
CA LYS A 244 -16.19 -9.65 -3.15
C LYS A 244 -17.14 -9.31 -2.00
N LEU A 245 -16.91 -8.20 -1.32
CA LEU A 245 -17.76 -7.74 -0.23
C LEU A 245 -19.12 -7.20 -0.73
N ASN A 246 -19.18 -6.79 -1.99
CA ASN A 246 -20.36 -6.21 -2.63
C ASN A 246 -20.79 -7.01 -3.88
N PRO A 247 -21.12 -8.30 -3.74
CA PRO A 247 -21.31 -9.20 -4.88
C PRO A 247 -22.55 -8.86 -5.74
N LYS A 248 -23.44 -8.00 -5.25
CA LYS A 248 -24.66 -7.56 -5.94
C LYS A 248 -24.51 -6.20 -6.63
N ALA A 249 -23.42 -5.47 -6.38
CA ALA A 249 -23.20 -4.14 -6.94
C ALA A 249 -22.66 -4.23 -8.37
N THR A 250 -23.10 -3.32 -9.25
CA THR A 250 -22.56 -3.23 -10.60
C THR A 250 -21.44 -2.20 -10.71
N PHE A 251 -21.36 -1.28 -9.74
CA PHE A 251 -20.44 -0.14 -9.68
C PHE A 251 -20.59 0.84 -10.85
N LYS A 252 -21.75 0.82 -11.54
CA LYS A 252 -22.01 1.61 -12.75
C LYS A 252 -23.19 2.58 -12.59
N LYS A 253 -23.81 2.63 -11.41
CA LYS A 253 -25.04 3.38 -11.19
C LYS A 253 -24.99 4.13 -9.85
N ALA A 254 -25.33 5.42 -9.89
CA ALA A 254 -25.49 6.21 -8.69
C ALA A 254 -26.67 5.70 -7.87
N GLY A 255 -26.58 5.82 -6.55
CA GLY A 255 -27.56 5.25 -5.63
C GLY A 255 -27.30 3.79 -5.23
N GLU A 256 -26.36 3.09 -5.88
CA GLU A 256 -25.93 1.77 -5.40
C GLU A 256 -25.28 1.90 -4.02
N LYS A 257 -25.69 1.02 -3.10
CA LYS A 257 -25.18 0.98 -1.73
C LYS A 257 -24.09 -0.09 -1.62
N LEU A 258 -22.95 0.31 -1.10
CA LEU A 258 -21.75 -0.51 -0.93
C LEU A 258 -21.37 -0.59 0.55
N ILE A 259 -20.90 -1.74 1.00
CA ILE A 259 -20.14 -1.87 2.23
C ILE A 259 -18.70 -1.48 1.93
N VAL A 260 -18.20 -0.46 2.61
CA VAL A 260 -16.81 0.04 2.48
C VAL A 260 -16.17 0.24 3.84
N ALA A 261 -14.84 0.29 3.88
CA ALA A 261 -14.09 0.62 5.08
C ALA A 261 -14.35 2.07 5.52
N ASN A 262 -14.51 2.28 6.82
CA ASN A 262 -14.58 3.59 7.45
C ASN A 262 -13.19 4.04 7.86
N ILE A 263 -12.49 4.69 6.94
CA ILE A 263 -11.06 5.01 7.06
C ILE A 263 -10.78 6.29 7.87
N ARG A 264 -9.53 6.41 8.31
CA ARG A 264 -8.97 7.62 8.91
C ARG A 264 -8.93 8.79 7.93
N ASN A 265 -8.70 9.95 8.52
CA ASN A 265 -8.17 11.12 7.83
C ASN A 265 -6.63 11.08 7.86
N GLU A 266 -6.01 12.21 8.24
CA GLU A 266 -4.58 12.46 8.17
C GLU A 266 -3.79 11.93 9.38
N VAL A 267 -2.48 11.76 9.21
CA VAL A 267 -1.53 11.57 10.34
C VAL A 267 -1.67 12.74 11.33
N PRO A 268 -1.81 12.49 12.65
CA PRO A 268 -2.28 13.50 13.59
C PRO A 268 -1.18 14.42 14.12
N GLU A 269 0.09 14.03 13.97
CA GLU A 269 1.24 14.72 14.56
C GLU A 269 2.25 15.16 13.49
N ASP A 270 3.04 16.19 13.83
CA ASP A 270 4.16 16.63 13.02
C ASP A 270 5.24 15.54 12.94
N ILE A 271 5.76 15.34 11.73
CA ILE A 271 6.78 14.34 11.44
C ILE A 271 8.15 14.98 11.63
N HIS A 272 8.95 14.43 12.53
CA HIS A 272 10.33 14.86 12.80
C HIS A 272 11.36 13.99 12.07
N LEU A 273 11.10 12.68 12.05
CA LEU A 273 12.00 11.68 11.49
C LEU A 273 11.21 10.60 10.76
N ILE A 274 11.76 10.16 9.64
CA ILE A 274 11.27 9.05 8.83
C ILE A 274 12.36 7.98 8.79
N VAL A 275 12.01 6.73 9.11
CA VAL A 275 12.91 5.58 8.93
C VAL A 275 12.37 4.66 7.84
N ALA A 276 13.11 4.55 6.75
CA ALA A 276 12.88 3.62 5.65
C ALA A 276 13.64 2.32 5.93
N HIS A 277 12.97 1.32 6.47
CA HIS A 277 13.59 0.07 6.89
C HIS A 277 13.44 -1.00 5.81
N LYS A 278 14.56 -1.30 5.13
CA LYS A 278 14.60 -2.14 3.93
C LYS A 278 14.21 -3.59 4.25
N GLY A 279 14.81 -4.20 5.27
CA GLY A 279 14.52 -5.56 5.73
C GLY A 279 13.07 -5.73 6.18
N ALA A 280 12.57 -4.79 7.01
CA ALA A 280 11.18 -4.81 7.45
C ALA A 280 10.18 -4.48 6.32
N LYS A 281 10.62 -3.86 5.22
CA LYS A 281 9.77 -3.32 4.14
C LYS A 281 8.68 -2.41 4.69
N GLN A 282 9.08 -1.49 5.55
CA GLN A 282 8.21 -0.55 6.27
C GLN A 282 8.85 0.84 6.29
N LEU A 283 7.98 1.85 6.30
CA LEU A 283 8.31 3.23 6.54
C LEU A 283 7.72 3.64 7.89
N TYR A 284 8.58 4.00 8.84
CA TYR A 284 8.16 4.41 10.19
C TYR A 284 8.29 5.92 10.36
N LEU A 285 7.28 6.56 10.93
CA LEU A 285 7.26 7.99 11.19
C LEU A 285 7.39 8.25 12.69
N PHE A 286 8.28 9.17 13.07
CA PHE A 286 8.51 9.56 14.45
C PHE A 286 8.28 11.06 14.64
N ASN A 287 7.68 11.43 15.78
CA ASN A 287 7.52 12.83 16.19
C ASN A 287 8.81 13.36 16.87
N SER A 288 8.81 14.64 17.26
CA SER A 288 9.95 15.29 17.94
C SER A 288 10.27 14.74 19.33
N ARG A 289 9.37 13.94 19.91
CA ARG A 289 9.58 13.20 21.17
C ARG A 289 10.16 11.81 20.91
N ASN A 290 10.51 11.50 19.66
CA ASN A 290 10.99 10.21 19.19
C ASN A 290 10.02 9.05 19.46
N GLN A 291 8.71 9.34 19.44
CA GLN A 291 7.66 8.33 19.51
C GLN A 291 7.22 7.96 18.09
N MET A 292 7.05 6.66 17.83
CA MET A 292 6.48 6.20 16.58
C MET A 292 5.01 6.64 16.51
N ILE A 293 4.66 7.39 15.45
CA ILE A 293 3.31 7.94 15.25
C ILE A 293 2.58 7.32 14.06
N ALA A 294 3.30 6.66 13.15
CA ALA A 294 2.71 5.89 12.06
C ALA A 294 3.70 4.87 11.50
N SER A 295 3.15 3.84 10.84
CA SER A 295 3.91 2.87 10.04
C SER A 295 3.19 2.57 8.73
N PHE A 296 3.90 2.57 7.62
CA PHE A 296 3.37 2.25 6.30
C PHE A 296 4.14 1.09 5.64
N PRO A 297 3.47 0.05 5.15
CA PRO A 297 4.09 -0.93 4.27
C PRO A 297 4.71 -0.24 3.09
N ALA A 298 5.93 -0.66 2.74
CA ALA A 298 6.70 -0.03 1.70
C ALA A 298 7.40 -1.06 0.83
N THR A 299 7.51 -0.79 -0.47
CA THR A 299 8.47 -1.47 -1.33
C THR A 299 9.72 -0.62 -1.43
N ILE A 300 10.83 -1.10 -0.87
CA ILE A 300 12.08 -0.34 -0.72
C ILE A 300 13.22 -1.08 -1.42
N GLY A 301 13.53 -0.66 -2.64
CA GLY A 301 14.63 -1.17 -3.44
C GLY A 301 14.51 -2.65 -3.82
N SER A 302 15.49 -3.12 -4.57
CA SER A 302 15.74 -4.53 -4.83
C SER A 302 17.24 -4.80 -4.69
N SER A 303 17.67 -6.06 -4.76
CA SER A 303 19.10 -6.37 -4.86
C SER A 303 19.73 -5.89 -6.17
N SER A 304 18.96 -5.82 -7.27
CA SER A 304 19.43 -5.36 -8.58
C SER A 304 19.42 -3.82 -8.73
N THR A 305 18.59 -3.14 -7.95
CA THR A 305 18.47 -1.67 -7.91
C THR A 305 18.30 -1.24 -6.45
N PRO A 306 19.40 -1.24 -5.67
CA PRO A 306 19.32 -1.00 -4.24
C PRO A 306 18.86 0.43 -3.94
N SER A 307 17.98 0.54 -2.95
CA SER A 307 17.71 1.83 -2.34
C SER A 307 18.99 2.42 -1.75
N PRO A 308 19.05 3.76 -1.63
CA PRO A 308 20.16 4.44 -0.98
C PRO A 308 20.43 3.88 0.42
N THR A 309 21.67 3.98 0.87
CA THR A 309 22.04 3.84 2.28
C THR A 309 22.31 5.23 2.85
N GLY A 310 22.25 5.39 4.16
CA GLY A 310 22.58 6.67 4.79
C GLY A 310 21.36 7.49 5.20
N THR A 311 21.59 8.78 5.39
CA THR A 311 20.60 9.73 5.91
C THR A 311 20.45 10.88 4.92
N TYR A 312 19.21 11.23 4.62
CA TYR A 312 18.83 12.25 3.66
C TYR A 312 17.78 13.19 4.26
N LYS A 313 17.46 14.25 3.53
CA LYS A 313 16.41 15.20 3.90
C LYS A 313 15.31 15.21 2.87
N VAL A 314 14.07 15.44 3.31
CA VAL A 314 12.98 15.77 2.41
C VAL A 314 13.26 17.13 1.76
N THR A 315 13.19 17.22 0.44
CA THR A 315 13.38 18.48 -0.29
C THR A 315 12.06 19.20 -0.53
N GLY A 316 10.99 18.45 -0.80
CA GLY A 316 9.66 18.99 -1.01
C GLY A 316 8.64 17.91 -1.35
N VAL A 317 7.39 18.33 -1.59
CA VAL A 317 6.28 17.46 -1.96
C VAL A 317 5.64 18.00 -3.24
N ALA A 318 5.49 17.13 -4.24
CA ALA A 318 4.75 17.40 -5.46
C ALA A 318 3.47 16.55 -5.48
N LYS A 319 2.31 17.21 -5.50
CA LYS A 319 0.99 16.56 -5.65
C LYS A 319 0.65 16.44 -7.12
N ASN A 320 0.15 15.28 -7.53
CA ASN A 320 -0.13 14.92 -8.92
C ASN A 320 1.05 15.32 -9.85
N PRO A 321 2.26 14.81 -9.61
CA PRO A 321 3.44 15.21 -10.36
C PRO A 321 3.36 14.74 -11.81
N TRP A 322 3.91 15.53 -12.72
CA TRP A 322 4.37 15.00 -14.00
C TRP A 322 5.54 14.05 -13.75
N TYR A 323 5.59 12.92 -14.47
CA TYR A 323 6.68 11.97 -14.35
C TYR A 323 7.67 12.12 -15.50
N SER A 324 8.88 12.56 -15.18
CA SER A 324 9.99 12.66 -16.11
C SER A 324 10.71 11.30 -16.22
N TYR A 325 10.54 10.64 -17.36
CA TYR A 325 11.26 9.41 -17.70
C TYR A 325 12.56 9.75 -18.42
N SER A 326 13.67 9.13 -17.98
CA SER A 326 14.95 9.16 -18.68
C SER A 326 15.42 7.75 -19.03
N PRO A 327 15.70 7.46 -20.32
CA PRO A 327 16.27 6.18 -20.74
C PRO A 327 17.69 5.93 -20.22
N SER A 328 18.37 6.97 -19.68
CA SER A 328 19.67 6.83 -19.03
C SER A 328 19.60 6.04 -17.72
N ASN A 329 18.42 6.02 -17.07
CA ASN A 329 18.22 5.34 -15.79
C ASN A 329 17.82 3.88 -16.01
N PHE A 330 16.87 3.67 -16.92
CA PHE A 330 16.43 2.35 -17.39
C PHE A 330 15.70 2.52 -18.72
N VAL A 331 15.70 1.48 -19.56
CA VAL A 331 14.98 1.48 -20.84
C VAL A 331 13.62 0.80 -20.69
N GLN A 332 12.54 1.55 -20.88
CA GLN A 332 11.17 1.06 -20.91
C GLN A 332 10.73 0.77 -22.35
N GLY A 333 10.51 -0.50 -22.69
CA GLY A 333 10.16 -0.90 -24.06
C GLY A 333 11.21 -0.43 -25.07
N ASN A 334 10.76 0.27 -26.12
CA ASN A 334 11.64 0.86 -27.14
C ASN A 334 11.92 2.36 -26.92
N ASN A 335 11.61 2.89 -25.74
CA ASN A 335 11.70 4.32 -25.45
C ASN A 335 13.14 4.74 -25.13
N LYS A 336 13.86 5.19 -26.16
CA LYS A 336 15.27 5.63 -26.11
C LYS A 336 15.47 7.14 -25.96
N LYS A 337 14.40 7.89 -25.72
CA LYS A 337 14.44 9.36 -25.51
C LYS A 337 13.71 9.73 -24.22
N PRO A 338 14.06 10.86 -23.58
CA PRO A 338 13.31 11.36 -22.44
C PRO A 338 11.84 11.58 -22.79
N LEU A 339 10.96 11.32 -21.83
CA LEU A 339 9.51 11.50 -21.95
C LEU A 339 8.98 12.19 -20.70
N SER A 340 7.88 12.93 -20.86
CA SER A 340 7.13 13.50 -19.73
C SER A 340 5.74 12.89 -19.74
N LEU A 341 5.40 12.15 -18.68
CA LEU A 341 4.14 11.45 -18.54
C LEU A 341 3.17 12.33 -17.70
N PRO A 342 1.90 12.43 -18.11
CA PRO A 342 0.94 13.28 -17.44
C PRO A 342 0.59 12.74 -16.06
N PRO A 343 0.14 13.60 -15.13
CA PRO A 343 -0.22 13.18 -13.79
C PRO A 343 -1.37 12.17 -13.75
N GLY A 344 -1.43 11.43 -12.65
CA GLY A 344 -2.58 10.63 -12.28
C GLY A 344 -2.22 9.53 -11.27
N PRO A 345 -3.22 8.95 -10.59
CA PRO A 345 -3.01 7.89 -9.60
C PRO A 345 -2.35 6.64 -10.21
N ASN A 346 -2.50 6.43 -11.52
CA ASN A 346 -1.85 5.33 -12.24
C ASN A 346 -0.49 5.70 -12.85
N GLY A 347 0.04 6.88 -12.53
CA GLY A 347 1.39 7.25 -12.95
C GLY A 347 2.48 6.40 -12.30
N PRO A 348 3.69 6.31 -12.87
CA PRO A 348 4.78 5.49 -12.31
C PRO A 348 5.18 5.83 -10.87
N VAL A 349 4.89 7.06 -10.43
CA VAL A 349 5.12 7.55 -9.06
C VAL A 349 3.82 7.80 -8.28
N GLY A 350 2.68 7.34 -8.81
CA GLY A 350 1.37 7.62 -8.25
C GLY A 350 1.01 9.10 -8.24
N ASN A 351 0.13 9.49 -7.33
CA ASN A 351 -0.37 10.87 -7.21
C ASN A 351 0.42 11.76 -6.24
N ILE A 352 1.50 11.26 -5.64
CA ILE A 352 2.35 12.00 -4.70
C ILE A 352 3.81 11.63 -4.93
N TRP A 353 4.66 12.65 -5.01
CA TRP A 353 6.11 12.53 -4.95
C TRP A 353 6.67 13.35 -3.80
N ILE A 354 7.51 12.75 -2.97
CA ILE A 354 8.23 13.39 -1.88
C ILE A 354 9.72 13.25 -2.19
N GLY A 355 10.35 14.34 -2.61
CA GLY A 355 11.75 14.34 -3.02
C GLY A 355 12.70 14.19 -1.83
N LEU A 356 13.82 13.50 -2.03
CA LEU A 356 14.91 13.41 -1.07
C LEU A 356 16.13 14.22 -1.55
N SER A 357 17.02 14.59 -0.62
CA SER A 357 18.28 15.29 -0.94
C SER A 357 19.24 14.43 -1.77
N LYS A 358 18.97 13.12 -1.91
CA LYS A 358 19.58 12.30 -2.93
C LYS A 358 18.83 12.48 -4.25
N LYS A 359 19.51 13.06 -5.23
CA LYS A 359 19.01 13.31 -6.59
C LYS A 359 18.31 12.08 -7.18
N SER A 360 17.12 12.28 -7.75
CA SER A 360 16.28 11.26 -8.41
C SER A 360 15.69 10.18 -7.48
N PHE A 361 15.86 10.29 -6.14
CA PHE A 361 15.23 9.39 -5.17
C PHE A 361 14.12 10.11 -4.40
N GLY A 362 13.07 9.36 -4.09
CA GLY A 362 11.89 9.88 -3.42
C GLY A 362 11.08 8.80 -2.70
N ILE A 363 10.13 9.27 -1.89
CA ILE A 363 9.01 8.48 -1.36
C ILE A 363 7.79 8.82 -2.21
N HIS A 364 7.09 7.82 -2.73
CA HIS A 364 6.02 8.07 -3.69
C HIS A 364 4.91 7.02 -3.65
N GLY A 365 3.78 7.33 -4.30
CA GLY A 365 2.64 6.43 -4.46
C GLY A 365 2.89 5.32 -5.50
N THR A 366 1.84 4.60 -5.90
CA THR A 366 1.96 3.52 -6.88
C THR A 366 0.63 3.29 -7.60
N PRO A 367 0.63 2.90 -8.88
CA PRO A 367 -0.57 2.41 -9.56
C PRO A 367 -1.08 1.08 -8.99
N ASN A 368 -0.24 0.34 -8.25
CA ASN A 368 -0.51 -1.03 -7.82
C ASN A 368 -0.44 -1.16 -6.28
N PRO A 369 -1.40 -0.62 -5.52
CA PRO A 369 -1.34 -0.60 -4.06
C PRO A 369 -1.33 -1.99 -3.42
N SER A 370 -2.00 -2.98 -4.03
CA SER A 370 -2.05 -4.37 -3.53
C SER A 370 -0.70 -5.11 -3.62
N ALA A 371 0.26 -4.57 -4.39
CA ALA A 371 1.60 -5.13 -4.59
C ALA A 371 2.65 -4.60 -3.59
N ILE A 372 2.31 -3.62 -2.76
CA ILE A 372 3.24 -3.01 -1.79
C ILE A 372 3.78 -4.04 -0.78
N SER A 373 5.10 -4.01 -0.55
CA SER A 373 5.89 -4.97 0.24
C SER A 373 5.90 -6.41 -0.31
N LYS A 374 5.25 -6.69 -1.45
CA LYS A 374 5.20 -8.00 -2.10
C LYS A 374 6.13 -8.09 -3.32
N THR A 375 6.48 -6.95 -3.90
CA THR A 375 7.41 -6.83 -5.05
C THR A 375 8.71 -6.14 -4.63
N ALA A 376 9.57 -5.85 -5.61
CA ALA A 376 10.80 -5.08 -5.45
C ALA A 376 10.71 -3.79 -6.29
N SER A 377 11.35 -2.70 -5.86
CA SER A 377 11.35 -1.42 -6.58
C SER A 377 12.69 -1.14 -7.24
N HIS A 378 12.69 -0.16 -8.16
CA HIS A 378 13.88 0.35 -8.84
C HIS A 378 14.66 1.39 -7.99
N GLY A 379 14.68 1.22 -6.67
CA GLY A 379 15.47 2.05 -5.73
C GLY A 379 14.67 3.06 -4.90
N CYS A 380 13.52 3.56 -5.36
CA CYS A 380 12.66 4.47 -4.57
C CYS A 380 11.81 3.74 -3.51
N ILE A 381 11.28 4.49 -2.54
CA ILE A 381 10.33 4.00 -1.53
C ILE A 381 8.91 4.14 -2.12
N ARG A 382 8.27 3.01 -2.42
CA ARG A 382 6.88 2.99 -2.91
C ARG A 382 5.92 2.70 -1.77
N LEU A 383 4.86 3.49 -1.66
CA LEU A 383 3.74 3.30 -0.76
C LEU A 383 2.46 3.14 -1.58
N THR A 384 1.36 2.75 -0.95
CA THR A 384 0.03 2.94 -1.54
C THR A 384 -0.20 4.44 -1.76
N ASN A 385 -1.02 4.82 -2.74
CA ASN A 385 -1.27 6.24 -2.98
C ASN A 385 -1.84 6.91 -1.74
N TRP A 386 -2.76 6.29 -1.01
CA TRP A 386 -3.31 6.87 0.22
C TRP A 386 -2.28 7.08 1.34
N ASP A 387 -1.37 6.13 1.58
CA ASP A 387 -0.32 6.28 2.60
C ASP A 387 0.69 7.36 2.17
N ALA A 388 1.03 7.44 0.87
CA ALA A 388 1.84 8.52 0.32
C ALA A 388 1.17 9.90 0.47
N ASN A 389 -0.16 9.97 0.28
CA ASN A 389 -0.94 11.19 0.49
C ASN A 389 -0.95 11.63 1.95
N ASP A 390 -1.16 10.69 2.87
CA ASP A 390 -1.09 10.96 4.31
C ASP A 390 0.27 11.53 4.70
N LEU A 391 1.35 10.91 4.22
CA LEU A 391 2.70 11.41 4.44
C LEU A 391 2.91 12.79 3.82
N GLY A 392 2.57 12.95 2.55
CA GLY A 392 2.77 14.17 1.77
C GLY A 392 1.99 15.37 2.29
N ARG A 393 0.87 15.17 3.00
CA ARG A 393 0.11 16.24 3.66
C ARG A 393 0.78 16.80 4.92
N LYS A 394 1.64 16.01 5.60
CA LYS A 394 2.25 16.39 6.88
C LYS A 394 3.75 16.61 6.83
N VAL A 395 4.45 15.92 5.92
CA VAL A 395 5.90 16.01 5.85
C VAL A 395 6.33 17.40 5.38
N LYS A 396 7.33 17.96 6.06
CA LYS A 396 7.91 19.28 5.76
C LYS A 396 9.27 19.11 5.10
N SER A 397 9.68 20.09 4.31
CA SER A 397 11.07 20.15 3.82
C SER A 397 12.04 20.19 5.00
N GLY A 398 13.17 19.50 4.88
CA GLY A 398 14.18 19.36 5.95
C GLY A 398 13.94 18.22 6.93
N VAL A 399 12.80 17.52 6.88
CA VAL A 399 12.56 16.29 7.67
C VAL A 399 13.63 15.25 7.34
N THR A 400 14.19 14.63 8.38
CA THR A 400 15.23 13.60 8.23
C THR A 400 14.62 12.29 7.75
N VAL A 401 15.28 11.65 6.77
CA VAL A 401 14.94 10.31 6.27
C VAL A 401 16.17 9.41 6.40
N ARG A 402 16.06 8.37 7.22
CA ARG A 402 17.12 7.38 7.43
C ARG A 402 16.77 6.09 6.71
N PHE A 403 17.70 5.60 5.90
CA PHE A 403 17.63 4.24 5.38
C PHE A 403 18.31 3.30 6.37
N LEU A 404 17.54 2.32 6.85
CA LEU A 404 18.01 1.24 7.69
C LEU A 404 17.96 -0.06 6.87
N GLU A 405 18.95 -0.93 7.06
CA GLU A 405 19.01 -2.21 6.35
C GLU A 405 17.90 -3.18 6.73
#